data_AF-A7T5A1-F1
#
_entry.id   AF-A7T5A1-F1
#
_cell.length_a   1.000
_cell.length_b   1.000
_cell.length_c   1.000
_cell.angle_alpha   90.00
_cell.angle_beta   90.00
_cell.angle_gamma   90.00
#
_symmetry.space_group_name_H-M   'P 1'
#
loop_
_entity.id
_entity.type
_entity.pdbx_description
1 polymer ?
#
loop_
_entity_poly.entity_id
_entity_poly.type
_entity_poly.pdbx_seq_one_letter_code
_entity_poly.pdbx_strand_id
1 'polypeptide(L)'
;CHVPALSVYTELKRPTVPRFGIVCTIAMVLCCTAYSVTACFGFLTFGAKCKSDILMNYSSNDVMVNIARVAIALVVISTFASVHFSGRSAVEGLWLTAWRMTLYEAEINARKRRVVQTVLWVGFTLFIAVAVSDISYVISIIGGLAALFILFFPGMCPCLFKEIMRHRYLTHFQWALLFTSIFYIVMGVFLFGESEVLAITEDLKPKNLY
;
A
#
# COMPACT_ATOMS: atom_id res chain seq x y z
N CYS A 1 -3.08 0.69 4.34
CA CYS A 1 -3.13 0.92 5.80
C CYS A 1 -1.77 1.27 6.40
N HIS A 2 -0.66 0.62 6.01
CA HIS A 2 0.66 0.86 6.62
C HIS A 2 1.19 2.31 6.53
N VAL A 3 1.14 2.95 5.36
CA VAL A 3 1.69 4.31 5.16
C VAL A 3 1.01 5.36 6.06
N PRO A 4 -0.34 5.48 6.10
CA PRO A 4 -1.02 6.42 6.99
C PRO A 4 -1.11 5.94 8.46
N ALA A 5 -0.58 4.76 8.80
CA ALA A 5 -0.70 4.21 10.15
C ALA A 5 -0.10 5.14 11.20
N LEU A 6 1.02 5.81 10.87
CA LEU A 6 1.69 6.75 11.77
C LEU A 6 0.84 8.00 12.03
N SER A 7 0.24 8.58 10.99
CA SER A 7 -0.65 9.73 11.16
C SER A 7 -1.91 9.35 11.95
N VAL A 8 -2.48 8.16 11.70
CA VAL A 8 -3.63 7.68 12.49
C VAL A 8 -3.24 7.42 13.95
N TYR A 9 -2.04 6.92 14.20
CA TYR A 9 -1.53 6.70 15.54
C TYR A 9 -1.37 8.02 16.33
N THR A 10 -0.87 9.08 15.71
CA THR A 10 -0.69 10.39 16.36
C THR A 10 -2.02 11.08 16.70
N GLU A 11 -3.07 10.83 15.92
CA GLU A 11 -4.42 11.37 16.16
C GLU A 11 -5.20 10.58 17.22
N LEU A 12 -4.68 9.45 17.71
CA LEU A 12 -5.37 8.64 18.70
C LEU A 12 -5.36 9.35 20.08
N LYS A 13 -6.54 9.53 20.69
CA LYS A 13 -6.72 10.21 22.00
C LYS A 13 -5.77 9.74 23.11
N ARG A 14 -5.30 8.48 23.06
CA ARG A 14 -4.29 7.92 23.97
C ARG A 14 -3.35 7.00 23.18
N PRO A 15 -2.27 7.53 22.57
CA PRO A 15 -1.39 6.76 21.70
C PRO A 15 -0.52 5.82 22.53
N THR A 16 -0.93 4.56 22.65
CA THR A 16 -0.09 3.50 23.21
C THR A 16 0.00 2.33 22.24
N VAL A 17 1.19 1.77 22.08
CA VAL A 17 1.46 0.65 21.16
C VAL A 17 0.48 -0.54 21.33
N PRO A 18 0.20 -1.04 22.55
CA PRO A 18 -0.73 -2.17 22.70
C PRO A 18 -2.18 -1.82 22.30
N ARG A 19 -2.64 -0.59 22.56
CA ARG A 19 -4.00 -0.18 22.15
C ARG A 19 -4.11 -0.03 20.65
N PHE A 20 -3.09 0.57 20.02
CA PHE A 20 -3.05 0.67 18.57
C PHE A 20 -3.05 -0.71 17.91
N GLY A 21 -2.31 -1.67 18.48
CA GLY A 21 -2.36 -3.07 18.05
C GLY A 21 -3.77 -3.67 18.09
N ILE A 22 -4.50 -3.48 19.20
CA ILE A 22 -5.89 -3.96 19.32
C ILE A 22 -6.81 -3.32 18.27
N VAL A 23 -6.73 -2.00 18.10
CA VAL A 23 -7.53 -1.28 17.11
C VAL A 23 -7.24 -1.77 15.69
N CYS A 24 -5.96 -1.94 15.36
CA CYS A 24 -5.53 -2.49 14.07
C CYS A 24 -6.05 -3.91 13.86
N THR A 25 -5.96 -4.79 14.86
CA THR A 25 -6.46 -6.17 14.75
C THR A 25 -7.96 -6.21 14.51
N ILE A 26 -8.74 -5.43 15.26
CA ILE A 26 -10.20 -5.35 15.06
C ILE A 26 -10.51 -4.83 13.66
N ALA A 27 -9.86 -3.76 13.22
CA ALA A 27 -10.04 -3.21 11.89
C ALA A 27 -9.69 -4.23 10.79
N MET A 28 -8.59 -4.97 10.93
CA MET A 28 -8.18 -6.00 9.97
C MET A 28 -9.19 -7.16 9.90
N VAL A 29 -9.72 -7.61 11.04
CA VAL A 29 -10.76 -8.66 11.05
C VAL A 29 -12.02 -8.17 10.33
N LEU A 30 -12.47 -6.95 10.62
CA LEU A 30 -13.65 -6.36 9.96
C LEU A 30 -13.44 -6.17 8.44
N CYS A 31 -12.27 -5.70 8.02
CA CYS A 31 -11.95 -5.57 6.60
C CYS A 31 -11.88 -6.94 5.92
N CYS A 32 -11.26 -7.93 6.55
CA CYS A 32 -11.15 -9.29 6.03
C CYS A 32 -12.53 -9.93 5.83
N THR A 33 -13.42 -9.80 6.81
CA THR A 33 -14.78 -10.34 6.70
C THR A 33 -15.57 -9.63 5.61
N ALA A 34 -15.54 -8.29 5.56
CA ALA A 34 -16.24 -7.52 4.53
C ALA A 34 -15.75 -7.86 3.11
N TYR A 35 -14.43 -7.96 2.90
CA TYR A 35 -13.87 -8.34 1.61
C TYR A 35 -14.18 -9.78 1.24
N SER A 36 -14.10 -10.72 2.19
CA SER A 36 -14.43 -12.13 1.94
C SER A 36 -15.89 -12.30 1.55
N VAL A 37 -16.82 -11.64 2.27
CA VAL A 37 -18.25 -11.66 1.96
C VAL A 37 -18.50 -11.10 0.56
N THR A 38 -17.91 -9.93 0.25
CA THR A 38 -18.07 -9.29 -1.06
C THR A 38 -17.51 -10.16 -2.19
N ALA A 39 -16.34 -10.77 -1.99
CA ALA A 39 -15.72 -11.66 -2.95
C ALA A 39 -16.55 -12.93 -3.17
N CYS A 40 -17.08 -13.55 -2.11
CA CYS A 40 -17.93 -14.74 -2.21
C CYS A 40 -19.21 -14.45 -3.00
N PHE A 41 -19.94 -13.38 -2.66
CA PHE A 41 -21.16 -13.02 -3.39
C PHE A 41 -20.87 -12.58 -4.83
N GLY A 42 -19.76 -11.87 -5.07
CA GLY A 42 -19.32 -11.51 -6.41
C GLY A 42 -19.03 -12.73 -7.28
N PHE A 43 -18.31 -13.72 -6.73
CA PHE A 43 -18.02 -14.97 -7.42
C PHE A 43 -19.27 -15.82 -7.64
N LEU A 44 -20.20 -15.90 -6.68
CA LEU A 44 -21.46 -16.62 -6.86
C LEU A 44 -22.34 -16.00 -7.96
N THR A 45 -22.24 -14.69 -8.18
CA THR A 45 -23.05 -13.96 -9.18
C THR A 45 -22.52 -14.14 -10.60
N PHE A 46 -21.20 -14.03 -10.80
CA PHE A 46 -20.59 -14.04 -12.15
C PHE A 46 -19.82 -15.31 -12.49
N GLY A 47 -19.51 -16.13 -11.49
CA GLY A 47 -18.69 -17.34 -11.62
C GLY A 47 -17.36 -17.06 -12.32
N ALA A 48 -17.02 -17.91 -13.28
CA ALA A 48 -15.78 -17.82 -14.06
C ALA A 48 -15.72 -16.64 -15.05
N LYS A 49 -16.81 -15.87 -15.24
CA LYS A 49 -16.85 -14.72 -16.16
C LYS A 49 -16.58 -13.38 -15.46
N CYS A 50 -16.11 -13.39 -14.21
CA CYS A 50 -15.84 -12.16 -13.48
C CYS A 50 -14.62 -11.42 -14.06
N LYS A 51 -14.84 -10.21 -14.58
CA LYS A 51 -13.74 -9.26 -14.87
C LYS A 51 -13.01 -8.82 -13.59
N SER A 52 -11.80 -8.30 -13.78
CA SER A 52 -10.93 -7.70 -12.76
C SER A 52 -11.62 -6.61 -11.96
N ASP A 53 -12.38 -5.76 -12.64
CA ASP A 53 -13.36 -4.87 -12.02
C ASP A 53 -14.76 -5.49 -12.13
N ILE A 54 -15.30 -5.89 -10.98
CA ILE A 54 -16.62 -6.52 -10.91
C ILE A 54 -17.76 -5.58 -11.34
N LEU A 55 -17.59 -4.25 -11.18
CA LEU A 55 -18.59 -3.27 -11.57
C LEU A 55 -18.72 -3.17 -13.10
N MET A 56 -17.72 -3.62 -13.84
CA MET A 56 -17.74 -3.70 -15.31
C MET A 56 -18.50 -4.91 -15.86
N ASN A 57 -18.92 -5.84 -15.00
CA ASN A 57 -19.81 -6.96 -15.39
C ASN A 57 -21.29 -6.57 -15.36
N TYR A 58 -21.65 -5.51 -14.64
CA TYR A 58 -23.01 -5.00 -14.57
C TYR A 58 -23.31 -4.01 -15.69
N SER A 59 -24.58 -3.99 -16.14
CA SER A 59 -25.06 -3.07 -17.18
C SER A 59 -24.94 -1.60 -16.74
N SER A 60 -24.58 -0.71 -17.67
CA SER A 60 -24.49 0.73 -17.40
C SER A 60 -25.84 1.40 -17.10
N ASN A 61 -26.96 0.74 -17.39
CA ASN A 61 -28.30 1.28 -17.13
C ASN A 61 -28.83 0.89 -15.74
N ASP A 62 -28.09 0.10 -14.96
CA ASP A 62 -28.52 -0.29 -13.62
C ASP A 62 -28.27 0.86 -12.63
N VAL A 63 -29.38 1.45 -12.13
CA VAL A 63 -29.35 2.59 -11.22
C VAL A 63 -28.64 2.23 -9.91
N MET A 64 -28.82 1.02 -9.39
CA MET A 64 -28.23 0.61 -8.10
C MET A 64 -26.71 0.50 -8.22
N VAL A 65 -26.24 -0.07 -9.34
CA VAL A 65 -24.81 -0.20 -9.63
C VAL A 65 -24.18 1.16 -9.89
N ASN A 66 -24.88 2.07 -10.59
CA ASN A 66 -24.38 3.42 -10.79
C ASN A 66 -24.26 4.21 -9.48
N ILE A 67 -25.19 4.03 -8.53
CA ILE A 67 -25.05 4.59 -7.18
C ILE A 67 -23.79 4.02 -6.50
N ALA A 68 -23.55 2.71 -6.60
CA ALA A 68 -22.35 2.08 -6.06
C ALA A 68 -21.06 2.61 -6.70
N ARG A 69 -21.04 2.82 -8.03
CA ARG A 69 -19.91 3.42 -8.77
C ARG A 69 -19.60 4.83 -8.24
N VAL A 70 -20.63 5.65 -8.03
CA VAL A 70 -20.46 7.01 -7.46
C VAL A 70 -19.93 6.93 -6.03
N ALA A 71 -20.46 6.04 -5.19
CA ALA A 71 -19.99 5.86 -3.82
C ALA A 71 -18.51 5.43 -3.78
N ILE A 72 -18.12 4.47 -4.63
CA ILE A 72 -16.73 4.03 -4.75
C ILE A 72 -15.84 5.18 -5.23
N ALA A 73 -16.28 5.97 -6.22
CA ALA A 73 -15.53 7.14 -6.69
C ALA A 73 -15.28 8.15 -5.54
N LEU A 74 -16.30 8.45 -4.73
CA LEU A 74 -16.16 9.33 -3.57
C LEU A 74 -15.19 8.78 -2.52
N VAL A 75 -15.25 7.47 -2.26
CA VAL A 75 -14.31 6.78 -1.35
C VAL A 75 -12.89 6.85 -1.89
N VAL A 76 -12.68 6.61 -3.18
CA VAL A 76 -11.36 6.68 -3.83
C VAL A 76 -10.80 8.10 -3.77
N ILE A 77 -11.60 9.15 -4.04
CA ILE A 77 -11.19 10.55 -3.90
C ILE A 77 -10.74 10.85 -2.47
N SER A 78 -11.52 10.42 -1.49
CA SER A 78 -11.22 10.63 -0.06
C SER A 78 -9.93 9.90 0.35
N THR A 79 -9.76 8.67 -0.12
CA THR A 79 -8.58 7.85 0.17
C THR A 79 -7.33 8.40 -0.50
N PHE A 80 -7.46 8.90 -1.74
CA PHE A 80 -6.38 9.55 -2.48
C PHE A 80 -5.84 10.76 -1.71
N ALA A 81 -6.71 11.60 -1.13
CA ALA A 81 -6.29 12.74 -0.33
C ALA A 81 -5.46 12.33 0.90
N SER A 82 -5.87 11.27 1.60
CA SER A 82 -5.16 10.74 2.78
C SER A 82 -3.78 10.18 2.44
N VAL A 83 -3.69 9.39 1.35
CA VAL A 83 -2.41 8.82 0.87
C VAL A 83 -1.48 9.92 0.37
N HIS A 84 -2.00 10.87 -0.42
CA HIS A 84 -1.22 11.99 -0.93
C HIS A 84 -0.71 12.91 0.20
N PHE A 85 -1.49 13.10 1.27
CA PHE A 85 -1.01 13.82 2.45
C PHE A 85 0.22 13.13 3.07
N SER A 86 0.13 11.83 3.34
CA SER A 86 1.23 11.05 3.91
C SER A 86 2.45 11.00 2.99
N GLY A 87 2.23 10.85 1.67
CA GLY A 87 3.27 10.83 0.65
C GLY A 87 4.02 12.16 0.55
N ARG A 88 3.32 13.30 0.59
CA ARG A 88 3.96 14.61 0.58
C ARG A 88 4.88 14.81 1.78
N SER A 89 4.43 14.46 2.98
CA SER A 89 5.25 14.55 4.20
C SER A 89 6.53 13.70 4.10
N ALA A 90 6.44 12.50 3.51
CA ALA A 90 7.60 11.64 3.28
C ALA A 90 8.58 12.23 2.25
N VAL A 91 8.09 12.73 1.11
CA VAL A 91 8.92 13.35 0.07
C VAL A 91 9.58 14.62 0.58
N GLU A 92 8.85 15.44 1.35
CA GLU A 92 9.38 16.65 1.97
C GLU A 92 10.49 16.33 2.99
N GLY A 93 10.28 15.33 3.85
CA GLY A 93 11.31 14.86 4.78
C GLY A 93 12.58 14.37 4.07
N LEU A 94 12.42 13.59 2.99
CA LEU A 94 13.56 13.14 2.19
C LEU A 94 14.28 14.30 1.51
N TRP A 95 13.55 15.24 0.94
CA TRP A 95 14.12 16.40 0.25
C TRP A 95 14.95 17.28 1.20
N LEU A 96 14.41 17.58 2.38
CA LEU A 96 15.11 18.38 3.39
C LEU A 96 16.39 17.68 3.88
N THR A 97 16.31 16.37 4.07
CA THR A 97 17.47 15.56 4.49
C THR A 97 18.54 15.49 3.40
N ALA A 98 18.14 15.29 2.14
CA ALA A 98 19.05 15.19 1.00
C ALA A 98 19.79 16.50 0.71
N TRP A 99 19.10 17.63 0.81
CA TRP A 99 19.66 18.95 0.51
C TRP A 99 20.24 19.67 1.74
N ARG A 100 20.22 19.05 2.93
CA ARG A 100 20.66 19.63 4.21
C ARG A 100 20.14 21.06 4.45
N MET A 101 18.91 21.33 4.02
CA MET A 101 18.33 22.67 4.09
C MET A 101 17.98 23.03 5.53
N THR A 102 18.22 24.28 5.92
CA THR A 102 17.81 24.81 7.23
C THR A 102 16.29 25.04 7.24
N LEU A 103 15.65 24.87 8.41
CA LEU A 103 14.19 24.99 8.56
C LEU A 103 13.63 26.34 8.05
N TYR A 104 14.44 27.40 8.11
CA TYR A 104 14.09 28.74 7.64
C TYR A 104 13.92 28.82 6.10
N GLU A 105 14.83 28.23 5.33
CA GLU A 105 14.74 28.21 3.85
C GLU A 105 13.63 27.26 3.37
N ALA A 106 13.39 26.19 4.13
CA ALA A 106 12.34 25.23 3.86
C ALA A 106 10.95 25.88 3.86
N GLU A 107 10.72 26.84 4.76
CA GLU A 107 9.42 27.47 5.00
C GLU A 107 9.07 28.53 3.92
N ILE A 108 10.05 29.30 3.46
CA ILE A 108 9.88 30.34 2.42
C ILE A 108 9.41 29.72 1.09
N ASN A 109 9.99 28.59 0.69
CA ASN A 109 9.66 27.90 -0.57
C ASN A 109 8.62 26.77 -0.40
N ALA A 110 8.05 26.58 0.79
CA ALA A 110 7.16 25.46 1.09
C ALA A 110 5.90 25.45 0.22
N ARG A 111 5.31 26.61 -0.08
CA ARG A 111 4.08 26.68 -0.91
C ARG A 111 4.35 26.27 -2.35
N LYS A 112 5.42 26.79 -2.96
CA LYS A 112 5.81 26.47 -4.34
C LYS A 112 6.17 24.98 -4.46
N ARG A 113 6.97 24.45 -3.52
CA ARG A 113 7.33 23.02 -3.46
C ARG A 113 6.11 22.13 -3.34
N ARG A 114 5.17 22.45 -2.44
CA ARG A 114 3.92 21.69 -2.26
C ARG A 114 3.07 21.67 -3.52
N VAL A 115 2.92 22.80 -4.21
CA VAL A 115 2.16 22.88 -5.48
C VAL A 115 2.84 22.03 -6.56
N VAL A 116 4.15 22.16 -6.74
CA VAL A 116 4.92 21.39 -7.74
C VAL A 116 4.81 19.90 -7.46
N GLN A 117 4.98 19.47 -6.21
CA GLN A 117 4.85 18.06 -5.81
C GLN A 117 3.46 17.51 -6.11
N THR A 118 2.40 18.26 -5.80
CA THR A 118 1.02 17.81 -6.08
C THR A 118 0.73 17.75 -7.58
N VAL A 119 1.17 18.73 -8.36
CA VAL A 119 1.00 18.73 -9.82
C VAL A 119 1.74 17.56 -10.46
N LEU A 120 2.99 17.31 -10.07
CA LEU A 120 3.77 16.17 -10.56
C LEU A 120 3.13 14.85 -10.15
N TRP A 121 2.67 14.73 -8.90
CA TRP A 121 2.02 13.52 -8.42
C TRP A 121 0.74 13.21 -9.20
N VAL A 122 -0.15 14.19 -9.34
CA VAL A 122 -1.41 14.04 -10.08
C VAL A 122 -1.12 13.75 -11.56
N GLY A 123 -0.21 14.48 -12.18
CA GLY A 123 0.19 14.28 -13.57
C GLY A 123 0.76 12.87 -13.81
N PHE A 124 1.61 12.38 -12.92
CA PHE A 124 2.15 11.02 -12.99
C PHE A 124 1.07 9.96 -12.83
N THR A 125 0.16 10.12 -11.86
CA THR A 125 -0.96 9.18 -11.69
C THR A 125 -1.91 9.19 -12.88
N LEU A 126 -2.15 10.34 -13.49
CA LEU A 126 -2.99 10.46 -14.69
C LEU A 126 -2.32 9.80 -15.90
N PHE A 127 -1.02 10.00 -16.07
CA PHE A 127 -0.26 9.37 -17.14
C PHE A 127 -0.35 7.85 -17.06
N ILE A 128 -0.16 7.26 -15.87
CA ILE A 128 -0.29 5.82 -15.66
C ILE A 128 -1.73 5.36 -15.97
N ALA A 129 -2.75 6.09 -15.51
CA ALA A 129 -4.14 5.74 -15.75
C ALA A 129 -4.53 5.73 -17.24
N VAL A 130 -3.91 6.60 -18.06
CA VAL A 130 -4.10 6.61 -19.52
C VAL A 130 -3.30 5.50 -20.20
N ALA A 131 -2.08 5.22 -19.73
CA ALA A 131 -1.20 4.22 -20.33
C ALA A 131 -1.64 2.78 -20.03
N VAL A 132 -2.20 2.52 -18.85
CA VAL A 132 -2.56 1.18 -18.38
C VAL A 132 -3.99 1.18 -17.84
N SER A 133 -4.90 0.54 -18.59
CA SER A 133 -6.32 0.41 -18.18
C SER A 133 -6.62 -0.88 -17.40
N ASP A 134 -5.67 -1.83 -17.36
CA ASP A 134 -5.85 -3.12 -16.69
C ASP A 134 -5.57 -3.01 -15.18
N ILE A 135 -6.64 -2.95 -14.39
CA ILE A 135 -6.58 -2.80 -12.94
C ILE A 135 -5.86 -3.99 -12.26
N SER A 136 -6.06 -5.22 -12.73
CA SER A 136 -5.39 -6.41 -12.17
C SER A 136 -3.88 -6.35 -12.27
N TYR A 137 -3.36 -5.94 -13.44
CA TYR A 137 -1.93 -5.83 -13.67
C TYR A 137 -1.28 -4.82 -12.72
N VAL A 138 -1.90 -3.64 -12.60
CA VAL A 138 -1.44 -2.58 -11.70
C VAL A 138 -1.48 -3.03 -10.24
N ILE A 139 -2.55 -3.71 -9.82
CA ILE A 139 -2.66 -4.25 -8.45
C ILE A 139 -1.61 -5.31 -8.17
N SER A 140 -1.30 -6.20 -9.13
CA SER A 140 -0.31 -7.26 -8.96
C SER A 140 1.10 -6.69 -8.70
N ILE A 141 1.53 -5.75 -9.54
CA ILE A 141 2.86 -5.11 -9.41
C ILE A 141 2.96 -4.30 -8.13
N ILE A 142 1.97 -3.43 -7.87
CA ILE A 142 1.99 -2.58 -6.67
C ILE A 142 1.88 -3.44 -5.41
N GLY A 143 1.06 -4.49 -5.44
CA GLY A 143 0.91 -5.44 -4.34
C GLY A 143 2.22 -6.18 -4.03
N GLY A 144 2.92 -6.64 -5.07
CA GLY A 144 4.25 -7.24 -4.96
C GLY A 144 5.28 -6.31 -4.33
N LEU A 145 5.41 -5.11 -4.88
CA LEU A 145 6.31 -4.09 -4.34
C LEU A 145 5.96 -3.71 -2.90
N ALA A 146 4.66 -3.57 -2.59
CA ALA A 146 4.21 -3.29 -1.24
C ALA A 146 4.52 -4.42 -0.26
N ALA A 147 4.32 -5.68 -0.67
CA ALA A 147 4.65 -6.86 0.15
C ALA A 147 6.15 -6.93 0.44
N LEU A 148 6.99 -6.63 -0.56
CA LEU A 148 8.43 -6.51 -0.38
C LEU A 148 8.74 -5.48 0.72
N PHE A 149 8.28 -4.24 0.59
CA PHE A 149 8.58 -3.19 1.57
C PHE A 149 8.02 -3.48 2.97
N ILE A 150 6.79 -3.98 3.06
CA ILE A 150 6.13 -4.26 4.35
C ILE A 150 6.83 -5.39 5.10
N LEU A 151 7.37 -6.40 4.43
CA LEU A 151 8.04 -7.53 5.08
C LEU A 151 9.56 -7.31 5.24
N PHE A 152 10.17 -6.61 4.30
CA PHE A 152 11.61 -6.35 4.28
C PHE A 152 12.04 -5.37 5.39
N PHE A 153 11.36 -4.23 5.55
CA PHE A 153 11.78 -3.22 6.54
C PHE A 153 11.67 -3.72 8.00
N PRO A 154 10.57 -4.36 8.44
CA PRO A 154 10.51 -4.99 9.76
C PRO A 154 11.44 -6.18 9.91
N GLY A 155 11.78 -6.89 8.82
CA GLY A 155 12.79 -7.95 8.84
C GLY A 155 14.21 -7.42 9.04
N MET A 156 14.54 -6.23 8.54
CA MET A 156 15.87 -5.63 8.72
C MET A 156 16.09 -5.02 10.11
N CYS A 157 15.05 -4.45 10.72
CA CYS A 157 15.19 -3.69 11.97
C CYS A 157 15.77 -4.50 13.14
N PRO A 158 15.35 -5.76 13.41
CA PRO A 158 15.91 -6.57 14.48
C PRO A 158 17.32 -7.10 14.17
N CYS A 159 17.63 -7.39 12.89
CA CYS A 159 18.98 -7.71 12.44
C CYS A 159 19.96 -6.56 12.68
N LEU A 160 19.58 -5.34 12.29
CA LEU A 160 20.35 -4.12 12.55
C LEU A 160 20.50 -3.84 14.04
N PHE A 161 19.43 -4.02 14.82
CA PHE A 161 19.49 -3.87 16.28
C PHE A 161 20.46 -4.87 16.93
N LYS A 162 20.52 -6.11 16.43
CA LYS A 162 21.52 -7.09 16.88
C LYS A 162 22.95 -6.66 16.52
N GLU A 163 23.18 -6.18 15.30
CA GLU A 163 24.50 -5.72 14.83
C GLU A 163 25.00 -4.51 15.65
N ILE A 164 24.09 -3.62 16.04
CA ILE A 164 24.38 -2.46 16.92
C ILE A 164 24.62 -2.92 18.37
N MET A 165 23.89 -3.93 18.86
CA MET A 165 23.97 -4.46 20.23
C MET A 165 25.01 -5.59 20.40
N ARG A 166 26.00 -5.66 19.50
CA ARG A 166 27.05 -6.69 19.39
C ARG A 166 27.93 -6.90 20.64
N HIS A 167 27.80 -6.04 21.66
CA HIS A 167 28.60 -6.07 22.89
C HIS A 167 28.00 -6.80 24.10
N ARG A 168 26.87 -7.52 23.99
CA ARG A 168 26.30 -8.26 25.14
C ARG A 168 25.98 -9.71 24.82
N TYR A 169 26.31 -10.59 25.78
CA TYR A 169 26.18 -12.06 25.74
C TYR A 169 24.87 -12.55 25.10
N LEU A 170 25.00 -13.55 24.20
CA LEU A 170 23.91 -14.09 23.39
C LEU A 170 22.87 -14.83 24.23
N THR A 171 21.60 -14.40 24.13
CA THR A 171 20.44 -15.07 24.75
C THR A 171 19.62 -15.78 23.68
N HIS A 172 18.95 -16.90 24.00
CA HIS A 172 18.05 -17.63 23.07
C HIS A 172 17.02 -16.73 22.35
N PHE A 173 16.58 -15.66 23.00
CA PHE A 173 15.68 -14.65 22.44
C PHE A 173 16.23 -13.97 21.17
N GLN A 174 17.54 -13.71 21.09
CA GLN A 174 18.15 -13.04 19.94
C GLN A 174 18.28 -13.97 18.72
N TRP A 175 18.43 -15.29 18.94
CA TRP A 175 18.39 -16.28 17.87
C TRP A 175 16.98 -16.42 17.29
N ALA A 176 15.96 -16.42 18.14
CA ALA A 176 14.56 -16.40 17.70
C ALA A 176 14.26 -15.14 16.86
N LEU A 177 14.71 -13.97 17.32
CA LEU A 177 14.55 -12.69 16.61
C LEU A 177 15.20 -12.70 15.22
N LEU A 178 16.40 -13.28 15.09
CA LEU A 178 17.08 -13.43 13.80
C LEU A 178 16.34 -14.38 12.87
N PHE A 179 15.90 -15.53 13.38
CA PHE A 179 15.17 -16.49 12.57
C PHE A 179 13.88 -15.88 12.02
N THR A 180 13.13 -15.19 12.87
CA THR A 180 11.94 -14.44 12.49
C THR A 180 12.26 -13.36 11.44
N SER A 181 13.39 -12.66 11.58
CA SER A 181 13.82 -11.62 10.63
C SER A 181 14.16 -12.18 9.25
N ILE A 182 14.95 -13.26 9.20
CA ILE A 182 15.31 -13.95 7.97
C ILE A 182 14.05 -14.50 7.29
N PHE A 183 13.14 -15.09 8.07
CA PHE A 183 11.86 -15.60 7.57
C PHE A 183 11.04 -14.50 6.88
N TYR A 184 10.90 -13.32 7.50
CA TYR A 184 10.17 -12.20 6.90
C TYR A 184 10.83 -11.67 5.63
N ILE A 185 12.16 -11.57 5.58
CA ILE A 185 12.89 -11.13 4.38
C ILE A 185 12.70 -12.14 3.24
N VAL A 186 12.89 -13.43 3.51
CA VAL A 186 12.72 -14.49 2.50
C VAL A 186 11.29 -14.52 1.98
N MET A 187 10.30 -14.44 2.87
CA MET A 187 8.89 -14.37 2.48
C MET A 187 8.59 -13.14 1.63
N GLY A 188 9.11 -11.97 1.98
CA GLY A 188 8.92 -10.74 1.21
C GLY A 188 9.51 -10.81 -0.20
N VAL A 189 10.73 -11.32 -0.32
CA VAL A 189 11.39 -11.52 -1.63
C VAL A 189 10.66 -12.57 -2.46
N PHE A 190 10.21 -13.66 -1.85
CA PHE A 190 9.44 -14.70 -2.53
C PHE A 190 8.11 -14.17 -3.07
N LEU A 191 7.32 -13.47 -2.23
CA LEU A 191 6.05 -12.88 -2.65
C LEU A 191 6.22 -11.86 -3.78
N PHE A 192 7.29 -11.05 -3.71
CA PHE A 192 7.64 -10.14 -4.79
C PHE A 192 7.94 -10.90 -6.09
N GLY A 193 8.80 -11.91 -6.04
CA GLY A 193 9.14 -12.74 -7.20
C GLY A 193 7.92 -13.41 -7.83
N GLU A 194 7.06 -14.03 -7.02
CA GLU A 194 5.80 -14.63 -7.50
C GLU A 194 4.90 -13.59 -8.19
N SER A 195 4.68 -12.43 -7.56
CA SER A 195 3.82 -11.39 -8.13
C SER A 195 4.34 -10.82 -9.45
N GLU A 196 5.66 -10.65 -9.58
CA GLU A 196 6.30 -10.13 -10.79
C GLU A 196 6.27 -11.18 -11.92
N VAL A 197 6.57 -12.44 -11.60
CA VAL A 197 6.47 -13.56 -12.56
C VAL A 197 5.04 -13.72 -13.06
N LEU A 198 4.03 -13.61 -12.19
CA LEU A 198 2.62 -13.64 -12.57
C LEU A 198 2.26 -12.48 -13.50
N ALA A 199 2.67 -11.25 -13.15
CA ALA A 199 2.42 -10.08 -13.98
C ALA A 199 3.07 -10.19 -15.37
N ILE A 200 4.31 -10.66 -15.45
CA ILE A 200 5.02 -10.90 -16.71
C ILE A 200 4.34 -12.00 -17.52
N THR A 201 3.91 -13.08 -16.87
CA THR A 201 3.23 -14.19 -17.54
C THR A 201 1.88 -13.77 -18.12
N GLU A 202 1.15 -12.89 -17.42
CA GLU A 202 -0.09 -12.30 -17.95
C GLU A 202 0.16 -11.39 -19.15
N ASP A 203 1.26 -10.63 -19.16
CA ASP A 203 1.63 -9.75 -20.28
C ASP A 203 2.12 -10.53 -21.51
N LEU A 204 2.84 -11.64 -21.30
CA LEU A 204 3.34 -12.53 -22.36
C LEU A 204 2.27 -13.45 -22.97
N LYS A 205 1.11 -13.62 -22.32
CA LYS A 205 0.00 -14.35 -22.94
C LYS A 205 -0.43 -13.59 -24.19
N PRO A 206 -0.49 -14.23 -25.36
CA PRO A 206 -0.93 -13.55 -26.57
C PRO A 206 -2.33 -13.01 -26.30
N LYS A 207 -2.48 -11.67 -26.38
CA LYS A 207 -3.78 -11.02 -26.46
C LYS A 207 -4.44 -11.55 -27.73
N ASN A 208 -5.22 -12.62 -27.60
CA ASN A 208 -6.05 -13.12 -28.67
C ASN A 208 -7.01 -11.99 -29.04
N LEU A 209 -6.64 -11.26 -30.09
CA LEU A 209 -7.49 -10.34 -30.85
C LEU A 209 -8.60 -11.18 -31.48
N TYR A 210 -9.66 -11.45 -30.73
CA TYR A 210 -10.96 -11.87 -31.24
C TYR A 210 -12.05 -11.16 -30.44
#